data_AF-A0A4V0YF83-F1
#
_entry.id   AF-A0A4V0YF83-F1
#
_cell.length_a   1.000
_cell.length_b   1.000
_cell.length_c   1.000
_cell.angle_alpha   90.00
_cell.angle_beta   90.00
_cell.angle_gamma   90.00
#
_symmetry.space_group_name_H-M   'P 1'
#
loop_
_entity.id
_entity.type
_entity.pdbx_description
1 polymer ?
#
loop_
_entity_poly.entity_id
_entity_poly.type
_entity_poly.pdbx_seq_one_letter_code
_entity_poly.pdbx_strand_id
1 'polypeptide(L)'
;MKEQVQAAGKSGRLAIVIAFFALLLGGIWAVSQSDAESGRSASFHQDDLANDTNQLWRWADSSYKGGSAAAEWTIRWDIGNPAGQLTLEETVKQFTANNEQNQGKLIADEGDYITISIDEFGGTLTMHELPKQEQQPAGSRFLLLFQPDEGKAAVSSILAIEQKIKAWLKEEGASYKASLSAKGVAAGRESAEKLAKAAGAKPVERYEDDGTSSVSYWSPKLHSSVKVGKGKDANLQLAIHQQTDSKDWFLTAGSPLITGDYSLTGPL
;
A
#
# COMPACT_ATOMS: atom_id res chain seq x y z
N MET A 1 27.80 -45.09 12.72
CA MET A 1 28.37 -44.74 11.40
C MET A 1 27.24 -44.78 10.38
N LYS A 2 27.08 -43.71 9.59
CA LYS A 2 25.97 -43.34 8.67
C LYS A 2 24.74 -42.74 9.37
N GLU A 3 24.12 -41.65 8.95
CA GLU A 3 24.50 -40.45 8.18
C GLU A 3 23.30 -39.52 8.41
N GLN A 4 23.50 -38.34 9.01
CA GLN A 4 22.46 -37.31 9.07
C GLN A 4 22.60 -36.44 7.81
N VAL A 5 21.61 -36.49 6.92
CA VAL A 5 21.48 -35.53 5.83
C VAL A 5 20.58 -34.40 6.32
N GLN A 6 21.18 -33.23 6.54
CA GLN A 6 20.49 -31.95 6.69
C GLN A 6 19.70 -31.64 5.41
N ALA A 7 18.40 -31.41 5.54
CA ALA A 7 17.60 -30.74 4.52
C ALA A 7 17.49 -29.26 4.90
N ALA A 8 18.52 -28.48 4.56
CA ALA A 8 18.41 -27.04 4.44
C ALA A 8 17.76 -26.72 3.08
N GLY A 9 16.71 -25.91 3.07
CA GLY A 9 16.22 -25.28 1.84
C GLY A 9 14.71 -25.27 1.70
N LYS A 10 14.09 -24.14 2.06
CA LYS A 10 12.85 -23.62 1.44
C LYS A 10 12.49 -22.19 1.88
N SER A 11 13.01 -21.71 3.01
CA SER A 11 12.72 -20.35 3.54
C SER A 11 13.48 -19.21 2.85
N GLY A 12 14.57 -19.48 2.13
CA GLY A 12 15.41 -18.43 1.53
C GLY A 12 14.89 -17.81 0.23
N ARG A 13 13.97 -18.46 -0.50
CA ARG A 13 13.55 -18.02 -1.84
C ARG A 13 12.35 -17.07 -1.84
N LEU A 14 11.48 -17.15 -0.84
CA LEU A 14 10.37 -16.20 -0.67
C LEU A 14 10.89 -14.81 -0.26
N ALA A 15 11.95 -14.76 0.55
CA ALA A 15 12.59 -13.52 0.99
C ALA A 15 13.29 -12.77 -0.16
N ILE A 16 13.78 -13.48 -1.19
CA ILE A 16 14.50 -12.87 -2.31
C ILE A 16 13.54 -12.17 -3.29
N VAL A 17 12.35 -12.73 -3.54
CA VAL A 17 11.33 -12.11 -4.40
C VAL A 17 10.75 -10.84 -3.76
N ILE A 18 10.55 -10.86 -2.44
CA ILE A 18 10.13 -9.68 -1.66
C ILE A 18 11.24 -8.60 -1.67
N ALA A 19 12.51 -9.01 -1.51
CA ALA A 19 13.64 -8.08 -1.56
C ALA A 19 13.87 -7.46 -2.95
N PHE A 20 13.57 -8.17 -4.06
CA PHE A 20 13.69 -7.62 -5.41
C PHE A 20 12.61 -6.58 -5.74
N PHE A 21 11.37 -6.78 -5.28
CA PHE A 21 10.32 -5.75 -5.37
C PHE A 21 10.60 -4.54 -4.46
N ALA A 22 11.17 -4.76 -3.27
CA ALA A 22 11.58 -3.69 -2.37
C ALA A 22 12.72 -2.83 -2.95
N LEU A 23 13.70 -3.43 -3.65
CA LEU A 23 14.81 -2.71 -4.27
C LEU A 23 14.39 -1.93 -5.54
N LEU A 24 13.46 -2.46 -6.34
CA LEU A 24 12.93 -1.74 -7.51
C LEU A 24 11.99 -0.58 -7.11
N LEU A 25 11.23 -0.72 -6.02
CA LEU A 25 10.41 0.37 -5.46
C LEU A 25 11.26 1.45 -4.76
N GLY A 26 12.35 1.08 -4.09
CA GLY A 26 13.28 2.04 -3.48
C GLY A 26 14.06 2.89 -4.49
N GLY A 27 14.47 2.29 -5.61
CA GLY A 27 15.22 2.98 -6.67
C GLY A 27 14.42 4.05 -7.42
N ILE A 28 13.11 3.83 -7.62
CA ILE A 28 12.22 4.79 -8.29
C ILE A 28 11.89 5.97 -7.37
N TRP A 29 11.86 5.77 -6.05
CA TRP A 29 11.58 6.83 -5.09
C TRP A 29 12.74 7.83 -4.93
N ALA A 30 13.99 7.34 -4.91
CA ALA A 30 15.19 8.17 -4.78
C ALA A 30 15.40 9.12 -5.98
N VAL A 31 14.99 8.72 -7.20
CA VAL A 31 15.12 9.56 -8.40
C VAL A 31 14.00 10.60 -8.51
N SER A 32 12.82 10.39 -7.93
CA SER A 32 11.76 11.42 -7.95
C SER A 32 12.04 12.61 -7.01
N GLN A 33 13.11 12.55 -6.21
CA GLN A 33 13.50 13.60 -5.27
C GLN A 33 14.50 14.61 -5.87
N SER A 34 15.15 14.31 -7.00
CA SER A 34 15.98 15.30 -7.73
C SER A 34 15.14 16.34 -8.48
N ASP A 35 13.86 16.06 -8.72
CA ASP A 35 12.97 16.99 -9.42
C ASP A 35 12.41 18.11 -8.51
N ALA A 36 12.71 18.06 -7.20
CA ALA A 36 12.39 19.12 -6.25
C ALA A 36 13.10 20.46 -6.57
N GLU A 37 14.14 20.45 -7.41
CA GLU A 37 14.80 21.67 -7.91
C GLU A 37 14.16 22.25 -9.19
N SER A 38 13.20 21.55 -9.82
CA SER A 38 12.65 21.95 -11.13
C SER A 38 11.15 22.27 -11.14
N GLY A 39 10.55 22.74 -10.04
CA GLY A 39 9.25 23.45 -10.06
C GLY A 39 8.04 22.75 -10.72
N ARG A 40 8.15 21.47 -11.07
CA ARG A 40 7.10 20.62 -11.65
C ARG A 40 7.01 19.38 -10.78
N SER A 41 6.46 19.56 -9.59
CA SER A 41 6.02 18.46 -8.74
C SER A 41 5.10 17.55 -9.57
N ALA A 42 5.36 16.24 -9.53
CA ALA A 42 4.37 15.26 -9.96
C ALA A 42 3.02 15.66 -9.35
N SER A 43 2.00 15.86 -10.18
CA SER A 43 0.66 16.25 -9.73
C SER A 43 0.00 15.05 -9.08
N PHE A 44 0.43 14.72 -7.86
CA PHE A 44 -0.42 13.99 -6.95
C PHE A 44 -1.57 14.93 -6.61
N HIS A 45 -2.72 14.68 -7.20
CA HIS A 45 -3.96 15.24 -6.69
C HIS A 45 -4.21 14.55 -5.35
N GLN A 46 -3.65 15.17 -4.29
CA GLN A 46 -3.76 14.76 -2.89
C GLN A 46 -5.22 14.56 -2.45
N ASP A 47 -6.16 15.06 -3.25
CA ASP A 47 -7.60 15.01 -3.07
C ASP A 47 -8.34 13.78 -3.63
N ASP A 48 -7.72 12.96 -4.49
CA ASP A 48 -8.49 12.07 -5.37
C ASP A 48 -8.40 10.55 -5.09
N LEU A 49 -7.77 10.13 -3.99
CA LEU A 49 -7.69 8.71 -3.62
C LEU A 49 -9.09 8.06 -3.53
N ALA A 50 -10.08 8.79 -3.02
CA ALA A 50 -11.46 8.30 -2.92
C ALA A 50 -12.07 7.88 -4.27
N ASN A 51 -11.72 8.55 -5.38
CA ASN A 51 -12.15 8.11 -6.71
C ASN A 51 -11.48 6.77 -7.04
N ASP A 52 -10.17 6.68 -6.84
CA ASP A 52 -9.38 5.50 -7.16
C ASP A 52 -9.84 4.28 -6.34
N THR A 53 -10.14 4.49 -5.06
CA THR A 53 -10.74 3.52 -4.15
C THR A 53 -12.07 2.99 -4.68
N ASN A 54 -12.99 3.88 -5.07
CA ASN A 54 -14.27 3.46 -5.64
C ASN A 54 -14.09 2.67 -6.94
N GLN A 55 -13.19 3.10 -7.82
CA GLN A 55 -12.95 2.40 -9.09
C GLN A 55 -12.32 1.03 -8.87
N LEU A 56 -11.26 0.97 -8.07
CA LEU A 56 -10.56 -0.26 -7.76
C LEU A 56 -11.47 -1.26 -7.04
N TRP A 57 -12.27 -0.78 -6.08
CA TRP A 57 -13.30 -1.58 -5.41
C TRP A 57 -14.29 -2.17 -6.40
N ARG A 58 -14.77 -1.40 -7.38
CA ARG A 58 -15.72 -1.92 -8.38
C ARG A 58 -15.10 -2.95 -9.31
N TRP A 59 -13.84 -2.78 -9.70
CA TRP A 59 -13.17 -3.74 -10.60
C TRP A 59 -12.77 -5.03 -9.86
N ALA A 60 -12.38 -4.89 -8.59
CA ALA A 60 -12.06 -6.00 -7.70
C ALA A 60 -13.23 -7.01 -7.60
N ASP A 61 -14.48 -6.55 -7.66
CA ASP A 61 -15.65 -7.41 -7.41
C ASP A 61 -15.76 -8.58 -8.39
N SER A 62 -15.39 -8.34 -9.65
CA SER A 62 -15.34 -9.38 -10.68
C SER A 62 -13.99 -10.08 -10.81
N SER A 63 -12.94 -9.53 -10.18
CA SER A 63 -11.56 -9.98 -10.35
C SER A 63 -11.11 -10.95 -9.27
N TYR A 64 -11.69 -10.87 -8.07
CA TYR A 64 -11.40 -11.73 -6.92
C TYR A 64 -12.47 -12.79 -6.68
N LYS A 65 -12.05 -13.96 -6.19
CA LYS A 65 -12.95 -14.99 -5.69
C LYS A 65 -13.60 -14.50 -4.40
N GLY A 66 -14.92 -14.33 -4.41
CA GLY A 66 -15.67 -13.73 -3.29
C GLY A 66 -15.83 -12.21 -3.41
N GLY A 67 -15.39 -11.60 -4.52
CA GLY A 67 -15.54 -10.18 -4.81
C GLY A 67 -14.65 -9.29 -3.94
N SER A 68 -14.95 -8.00 -3.93
CA SER A 68 -14.08 -6.97 -3.32
C SER A 68 -13.99 -7.12 -1.81
N ALA A 69 -15.09 -7.51 -1.16
CA ALA A 69 -15.13 -7.68 0.29
C ALA A 69 -14.27 -8.87 0.78
N ALA A 70 -13.96 -9.82 -0.09
CA ALA A 70 -13.11 -10.97 0.22
C ALA A 70 -11.61 -10.70 -0.02
N ALA A 71 -11.26 -9.56 -0.63
CA ALA A 71 -9.87 -9.16 -0.80
C ALA A 71 -9.32 -8.50 0.48
N GLU A 72 -8.04 -8.70 0.72
CA GLU A 72 -7.25 -7.97 1.72
C GLU A 72 -6.95 -6.58 1.18
N TRP A 73 -7.50 -5.55 1.84
CA TRP A 73 -7.26 -4.16 1.47
C TRP A 73 -6.20 -3.54 2.36
N THR A 74 -5.40 -2.65 1.80
CA THR A 74 -4.41 -1.87 2.55
C THR A 74 -4.33 -0.48 1.97
N ILE A 75 -4.48 0.52 2.84
CA ILE A 75 -4.35 1.93 2.50
C ILE A 75 -3.09 2.43 3.19
N ARG A 76 -2.25 3.15 2.45
CA ARG A 76 -0.98 3.66 2.93
C ARG A 76 -0.92 5.17 2.75
N TRP A 77 -0.42 5.87 3.76
CA TRP A 77 -0.03 7.28 3.67
C TRP A 77 1.44 7.46 4.05
N ASP A 78 2.23 7.98 3.12
CA ASP A 78 3.58 8.46 3.34
C ASP A 78 3.53 9.96 3.67
N ILE A 79 3.76 10.31 4.92
CA ILE A 79 3.59 11.67 5.44
C ILE A 79 4.96 12.31 5.64
N GLY A 80 5.13 13.51 5.08
CA GLY A 80 6.26 14.37 5.37
C GLY A 80 5.99 15.23 6.61
N ASN A 81 6.90 15.21 7.59
CA ASN A 81 6.84 16.04 8.79
C ASN A 81 8.08 16.96 8.89
N PRO A 82 8.23 17.94 7.98
CA PRO A 82 9.42 18.79 7.92
C PRO A 82 9.60 19.67 9.16
N ALA A 83 8.51 20.04 9.84
CA ALA A 83 8.57 20.90 11.02
C ALA A 83 8.71 20.13 12.35
N GLY A 84 8.70 18.79 12.31
CA GLY A 84 8.74 17.98 13.53
C GLY A 84 7.48 18.12 14.41
N GLN A 85 6.37 18.57 13.83
CA GLN A 85 5.12 18.88 14.54
C GLN A 85 4.29 17.64 14.83
N LEU A 86 4.37 16.62 13.96
CA LEU A 86 3.73 15.35 14.18
C LEU A 86 4.62 14.42 15.01
N THR A 87 4.07 13.84 16.08
CA THR A 87 4.69 12.74 16.82
C THR A 87 3.81 11.49 16.77
N LEU A 88 4.40 10.31 16.97
CA LEU A 88 3.62 9.06 17.12
C LEU A 88 2.60 9.19 18.25
N GLU A 89 3.01 9.73 19.40
CA GLU A 89 2.14 9.86 20.58
C GLU A 89 0.93 10.78 20.32
N GLU A 90 1.11 11.93 19.69
CA GLU A 90 0.00 12.83 19.33
C GLU A 90 -0.92 12.20 18.29
N THR A 91 -0.35 11.47 17.33
CA THR A 91 -1.15 10.73 16.34
C THR A 91 -1.98 9.66 17.03
N VAL A 92 -1.41 8.87 17.95
CA VAL A 92 -2.18 7.91 18.76
C VAL A 92 -3.30 8.62 19.49
N LYS A 93 -3.01 9.73 20.18
CA LYS A 93 -4.03 10.50 20.90
C LYS A 93 -5.14 10.96 19.97
N GLN A 94 -4.84 11.40 18.75
CA GLN A 94 -5.87 11.82 17.80
C GLN A 94 -6.85 10.69 17.45
N PHE A 95 -6.37 9.44 17.35
CA PHE A 95 -7.21 8.29 17.00
C PHE A 95 -7.76 7.51 18.20
N THR A 96 -7.26 7.75 19.41
CA THR A 96 -7.66 7.04 20.65
C THR A 96 -8.33 7.93 21.69
N ALA A 97 -8.18 9.27 21.62
CA ALA A 97 -8.75 10.18 22.60
C ALA A 97 -10.27 10.25 22.47
N ASN A 98 -10.93 10.04 23.62
CA ASN A 98 -12.37 10.02 23.84
C ASN A 98 -13.07 11.27 23.27
N ASN A 99 -13.62 11.16 22.08
CA ASN A 99 -14.80 11.92 21.66
C ASN A 99 -16.01 10.99 21.65
N GLU A 100 -16.41 10.42 22.81
CA GLU A 100 -17.60 9.58 23.10
C GLU A 100 -18.00 8.45 22.09
N GLN A 101 -17.26 8.28 20.99
CA GLN A 101 -17.57 7.53 19.78
C GLN A 101 -16.29 7.02 19.09
N ASN A 102 -15.11 7.60 19.36
CA ASN A 102 -13.81 7.12 18.84
C ASN A 102 -13.20 6.05 19.77
N GLN A 103 -13.42 4.77 19.47
CA GLN A 103 -12.92 3.62 20.23
C GLN A 103 -11.58 3.09 19.68
N GLY A 104 -10.63 3.98 19.42
CA GLY A 104 -9.29 3.52 19.07
C GLY A 104 -8.67 2.76 20.25
N LYS A 105 -8.26 1.50 20.08
CA LYS A 105 -7.61 0.73 21.16
C LYS A 105 -6.17 0.42 20.80
N LEU A 106 -5.23 0.75 21.68
CA LEU A 106 -3.83 0.36 21.52
C LEU A 106 -3.70 -1.17 21.48
N ILE A 107 -3.10 -1.71 20.42
CA ILE A 107 -2.81 -3.13 20.23
C ILE A 107 -1.33 -3.41 20.53
N ALA A 108 -0.42 -2.60 19.97
CA ALA A 108 1.02 -2.78 20.10
C ALA A 108 1.76 -1.44 20.10
N ASP A 109 2.85 -1.36 20.84
CA ASP A 109 3.81 -0.25 20.88
C ASP A 109 5.21 -0.86 21.03
N GLU A 110 5.95 -0.89 19.93
CA GLU A 110 7.25 -1.57 19.83
C GLU A 110 8.39 -0.56 19.60
N GLY A 111 8.15 0.72 19.92
CA GLY A 111 9.13 1.80 19.87
C GLY A 111 9.35 2.42 18.49
N ASP A 112 9.45 1.62 17.42
CA ASP A 112 9.55 2.09 16.04
C ASP A 112 8.20 2.09 15.30
N TYR A 113 7.19 1.42 15.86
CA TYR A 113 5.81 1.49 15.41
C TYR A 113 4.79 1.35 16.52
N ILE A 114 3.60 1.89 16.24
CA ILE A 114 2.41 1.75 17.08
C ILE A 114 1.25 1.23 16.23
N THR A 115 0.51 0.25 16.75
CA THR A 115 -0.71 -0.27 16.13
C THR A 115 -1.91 -0.05 17.03
N ILE A 116 -2.99 0.48 16.47
CA ILE A 116 -4.28 0.64 17.15
C ILE A 116 -5.39 -0.07 16.37
N SER A 117 -6.39 -0.64 17.05
CA SER A 117 -7.68 -0.96 16.41
C SER A 117 -8.46 0.33 16.25
N ILE A 118 -9.23 0.46 15.17
CA ILE A 118 -10.20 1.54 14.99
C ILE A 118 -11.55 0.91 14.68
N ASP A 119 -12.28 0.59 15.74
CA ASP A 119 -13.56 -0.14 15.67
C ASP A 119 -14.59 0.58 14.79
N GLU A 120 -14.55 1.93 14.75
CA GLU A 120 -15.39 2.78 13.87
C GLU A 120 -15.30 2.38 12.38
N PHE A 121 -14.11 1.96 11.92
CA PHE A 121 -13.87 1.59 10.52
C PHE A 121 -13.67 0.09 10.33
N GLY A 122 -13.64 -0.69 11.42
CA GLY A 122 -13.47 -2.14 11.37
C GLY A 122 -12.10 -2.56 10.83
N GLY A 123 -11.02 -2.13 11.47
CA GLY A 123 -9.66 -2.50 11.08
C GLY A 123 -8.60 -1.98 12.04
N THR A 124 -7.34 -2.08 11.61
CA THR A 124 -6.17 -1.58 12.34
C THR A 124 -5.52 -0.42 11.61
N LEU A 125 -4.98 0.52 12.38
CA LEU A 125 -4.09 1.57 11.90
C LEU A 125 -2.72 1.36 12.54
N THR A 126 -1.71 1.11 11.70
CA THR A 126 -0.32 0.99 12.10
C THR A 126 0.45 2.23 11.66
N MET A 127 1.33 2.70 12.53
CA MET A 127 2.05 3.96 12.37
C MET A 127 3.53 3.70 12.60
N HIS A 128 4.37 4.02 11.63
CA HIS A 128 5.83 3.92 11.77
C HIS A 128 6.45 5.30 11.69
N GLU A 129 7.41 5.58 12.57
CA GLU A 129 8.33 6.69 12.37
C GLU A 129 9.53 6.19 11.55
N LEU A 130 9.73 6.78 10.38
CA LEU A 130 10.84 6.42 9.51
C LEU A 130 12.09 7.23 9.89
N PRO A 131 13.27 6.60 9.94
CA PRO A 131 14.51 7.27 10.32
C PRO A 131 14.82 8.40 9.33
N LYS A 132 15.43 9.46 9.86
CA LYS A 132 15.95 10.57 9.04
C LYS A 132 16.99 10.02 8.06
N GLN A 133 16.75 10.23 6.77
CA GLN A 133 17.77 9.93 5.77
C GLN A 133 18.79 11.09 5.75
N GLU A 134 20.08 10.74 5.74
CA GLU A 134 21.23 11.65 5.83
C GLU A 134 21.25 12.78 4.79
N GLN A 135 20.50 12.61 3.69
CA GLN A 135 20.43 13.54 2.55
C GLN A 135 19.09 14.31 2.44
N GLN A 136 18.19 14.19 3.43
CA GLN A 136 16.90 14.89 3.42
C GLN A 136 16.88 16.09 4.35
N PRO A 137 16.09 17.14 4.02
CA PRO A 137 15.91 18.29 4.90
C PRO A 137 15.45 17.83 6.28
N ALA A 138 15.87 18.55 7.33
CA ALA A 138 15.54 18.24 8.71
C ALA A 138 14.02 18.02 8.87
N GLY A 139 13.62 16.82 9.32
CA GLY A 139 12.22 16.44 9.55
C GLY A 139 12.09 14.92 9.70
N SER A 140 11.10 14.45 10.47
CA SER A 140 10.76 13.01 10.49
C SER A 140 9.79 12.68 9.36
N ARG A 141 9.61 11.40 9.08
CA ARG A 141 8.61 10.90 8.12
C ARG A 141 7.76 9.86 8.82
N PHE A 142 6.48 9.84 8.51
CA PHE A 142 5.58 8.82 9.04
C PHE A 142 5.03 7.96 7.92
N LEU A 143 4.85 6.69 8.23
CA LEU A 143 4.07 5.76 7.42
C LEU A 143 2.83 5.39 8.22
N LEU A 144 1.66 5.72 7.69
CA LEU A 144 0.39 5.19 8.20
C LEU A 144 -0.10 4.09 7.30
N LEU A 145 -0.56 3.00 7.89
CA LEU A 145 -1.10 1.83 7.22
C LEU A 145 -2.44 1.48 7.83
N PHE A 146 -3.52 1.57 7.06
CA PHE A 146 -4.83 1.08 7.48
C PHE A 146 -5.14 -0.25 6.79
N GLN A 147 -5.58 -1.23 7.58
CA GLN A 147 -5.97 -2.56 7.11
C GLN A 147 -7.33 -2.92 7.71
N PRO A 148 -8.39 -3.06 6.91
CA PRO A 148 -9.66 -3.60 7.39
C PRO A 148 -9.48 -5.01 7.95
N ASP A 149 -10.27 -5.35 8.95
CA ASP A 149 -10.34 -6.72 9.48
C ASP A 149 -10.66 -7.72 8.35
N GLU A 150 -10.06 -8.90 8.42
CA GLU A 150 -10.26 -9.97 7.45
C GLU A 150 -11.76 -10.27 7.25
N GLY A 151 -12.20 -10.26 5.99
CA GLY A 151 -13.60 -10.51 5.60
C GLY A 151 -14.60 -9.42 6.03
N LYS A 152 -14.15 -8.30 6.62
CA LYS A 152 -14.99 -7.17 7.01
C LYS A 152 -14.75 -5.91 6.20
N ALA A 153 -13.93 -5.99 5.14
CA ALA A 153 -13.69 -4.85 4.27
C ALA A 153 -15.02 -4.35 3.67
N ALA A 154 -15.26 -3.04 3.80
CA ALA A 154 -16.37 -2.35 3.19
C ALA A 154 -15.87 -1.04 2.58
N VAL A 155 -16.27 -0.76 1.32
CA VAL A 155 -15.85 0.47 0.63
C VAL A 155 -16.19 1.73 1.41
N SER A 156 -17.34 1.75 2.10
CA SER A 156 -17.76 2.87 2.93
C SER A 156 -16.80 3.13 4.09
N SER A 157 -16.31 2.07 4.73
CA SER A 157 -15.37 2.19 5.85
C SER A 157 -14.01 2.68 5.38
N ILE A 158 -13.53 2.16 4.23
CA ILE A 158 -12.26 2.60 3.61
C ILE A 158 -12.34 4.08 3.23
N LEU A 159 -13.42 4.50 2.56
CA LEU A 159 -13.61 5.92 2.20
C LEU A 159 -13.73 6.82 3.43
N ALA A 160 -14.36 6.35 4.51
CA ALA A 160 -14.52 7.13 5.74
C ALA A 160 -13.18 7.35 6.45
N ILE A 161 -12.33 6.31 6.58
CA ILE A 161 -10.98 6.49 7.16
C ILE A 161 -10.11 7.35 6.26
N GLU A 162 -10.19 7.21 4.93
CA GLU A 162 -9.48 8.10 4.00
C GLU A 162 -9.85 9.57 4.23
N GLN A 163 -11.14 9.86 4.39
CA GLN A 163 -11.63 11.20 4.67
C GLN A 163 -11.14 11.70 6.04
N LYS A 164 -11.16 10.88 7.08
CA LYS A 164 -10.69 11.24 8.44
C LYS A 164 -9.20 11.55 8.45
N ILE A 165 -8.37 10.68 7.87
CA ILE A 165 -6.93 10.86 7.77
C ILE A 165 -6.60 12.10 6.93
N LYS A 166 -7.28 12.30 5.80
CA LYS A 166 -7.14 13.50 4.96
C LYS A 166 -7.47 14.78 5.73
N ALA A 167 -8.57 14.80 6.47
CA ALA A 167 -8.98 15.97 7.25
C ALA A 167 -7.94 16.31 8.31
N TRP A 168 -7.47 15.30 9.05
CA TRP A 168 -6.42 15.46 10.06
C TRP A 168 -5.11 15.95 9.44
N LEU A 169 -4.60 15.32 8.37
CA LEU A 169 -3.36 15.76 7.71
C LEU A 169 -3.44 17.19 7.17
N LYS A 170 -4.63 17.62 6.72
CA LYS A 170 -4.86 19.00 6.28
C LYS A 170 -4.81 19.98 7.45
N GLU A 171 -5.40 19.64 8.59
CA GLU A 171 -5.36 20.46 9.82
C GLU A 171 -3.92 20.64 10.31
N GLU A 172 -3.12 19.58 10.25
CA GLU A 172 -1.71 19.57 10.63
C GLU A 172 -0.78 20.22 9.59
N GLY A 173 -1.32 20.66 8.44
CA GLY A 173 -0.52 21.22 7.34
C GLY A 173 0.49 20.23 6.75
N ALA A 174 0.27 18.93 6.92
CA ALA A 174 1.20 17.88 6.52
C ALA A 174 1.05 17.52 5.04
N SER A 175 2.18 17.45 4.33
CA SER A 175 2.21 16.88 2.98
C SER A 175 2.18 15.36 3.04
N TYR A 176 1.41 14.71 2.18
CA TYR A 176 1.39 13.25 2.11
C TYR A 176 1.23 12.72 0.69
N LYS A 177 1.69 11.48 0.48
CA LYS A 177 1.32 10.64 -0.68
C LYS A 177 0.50 9.47 -0.16
N ALA A 178 -0.51 9.08 -0.91
CA ALA A 178 -1.36 7.96 -0.51
C ALA A 178 -1.44 6.90 -1.62
N SER A 179 -1.60 5.66 -1.21
CA SER A 179 -1.81 4.52 -2.10
C SER A 179 -2.79 3.52 -1.48
N LEU A 180 -3.40 2.72 -2.37
CA LEU A 180 -4.32 1.66 -2.01
C LEU A 180 -3.90 0.38 -2.74
N SER A 181 -3.97 -0.75 -2.05
CA SER A 181 -3.84 -2.07 -2.66
C SER A 181 -4.93 -3.01 -2.20
N ALA A 182 -5.33 -3.91 -3.10
CA ALA A 182 -6.16 -5.07 -2.84
C ALA A 182 -5.38 -6.32 -3.21
N LYS A 183 -5.45 -7.35 -2.39
CA LYS A 183 -4.82 -8.66 -2.61
C LYS A 183 -5.81 -9.77 -2.33
N GLY A 184 -5.75 -10.85 -3.09
CA GLY A 184 -6.60 -12.00 -2.81
C GLY A 184 -6.54 -13.06 -3.89
N VAL A 185 -7.30 -14.13 -3.67
CA VAL A 185 -7.45 -15.20 -4.66
C VAL A 185 -8.19 -14.63 -5.87
N ALA A 186 -7.57 -14.71 -7.05
CA ALA A 186 -8.15 -14.29 -8.30
C ALA A 186 -9.31 -15.21 -8.72
N ALA A 187 -10.34 -14.64 -9.35
CA ALA A 187 -11.41 -15.40 -9.98
C ALA A 187 -10.91 -16.33 -11.09
N GLY A 188 -9.74 -16.04 -11.68
CA GLY A 188 -9.00 -16.93 -12.55
C GLY A 188 -7.70 -16.32 -13.07
N ARG A 189 -6.95 -17.06 -13.88
CA ARG A 189 -5.66 -16.62 -14.47
C ARG A 189 -5.76 -15.30 -15.25
N GLU A 190 -6.89 -15.03 -15.88
CA GLU A 190 -7.11 -13.81 -16.69
C GLU A 190 -7.61 -12.61 -15.87
N SER A 191 -7.74 -12.72 -14.54
CA SER A 191 -8.32 -11.64 -13.72
C SER A 191 -7.56 -10.31 -13.87
N ALA A 192 -6.23 -10.34 -13.94
CA ALA A 192 -5.43 -9.13 -14.14
C ALA A 192 -5.75 -8.45 -15.49
N GLU A 193 -5.87 -9.23 -16.58
CA GLU A 193 -6.18 -8.71 -17.91
C GLU A 193 -7.60 -8.15 -17.99
N LYS A 194 -8.56 -8.84 -17.36
CA LYS A 194 -9.96 -8.37 -17.26
C LYS A 194 -10.07 -7.07 -16.47
N LEU A 195 -9.36 -6.97 -15.34
CA LEU A 195 -9.29 -5.75 -14.54
C LEU A 195 -8.68 -4.60 -15.35
N ALA A 196 -7.53 -4.82 -16.00
CA ALA A 196 -6.90 -3.82 -16.87
C ALA A 196 -7.85 -3.33 -17.97
N LYS A 197 -8.59 -4.25 -18.62
CA LYS A 197 -9.60 -3.90 -19.62
C LYS A 197 -10.76 -3.10 -19.03
N ALA A 198 -11.27 -3.48 -17.86
CA ALA A 198 -12.31 -2.74 -17.15
C ALA A 198 -11.87 -1.32 -16.78
N ALA A 199 -10.61 -1.16 -16.39
CA ALA A 199 -9.97 0.12 -16.13
C ALA A 199 -9.73 0.95 -17.41
N GLY A 200 -9.78 0.35 -18.61
CA GLY A 200 -9.35 1.01 -19.84
C GLY A 200 -7.86 1.32 -19.82
N ALA A 201 -7.09 0.49 -19.12
CA ALA A 201 -5.70 0.73 -18.80
C ALA A 201 -4.77 0.31 -19.95
N LYS A 202 -3.71 1.09 -20.17
CA LYS A 202 -2.66 0.83 -21.16
C LYS A 202 -1.35 0.49 -20.45
N PRO A 203 -0.67 -0.60 -20.83
CA PRO A 203 0.57 -1.00 -20.17
C PRO A 203 1.65 0.05 -20.41
N VAL A 204 2.35 0.41 -19.34
CA VAL A 204 3.47 1.36 -19.31
C VAL A 204 4.78 0.61 -19.16
N GLU A 205 4.79 -0.38 -18.27
CA GLU A 205 5.96 -1.18 -17.90
C GLU A 205 5.54 -2.58 -17.46
N ARG A 206 6.37 -3.59 -17.72
CA ARG A 206 6.09 -5.00 -17.42
C ARG A 206 7.33 -5.67 -16.85
N TYR A 207 7.10 -6.47 -15.81
CA TYR A 207 8.07 -7.31 -15.12
C TYR A 207 7.51 -8.71 -15.01
N GLU A 208 8.30 -9.72 -15.36
CA GLU A 208 7.95 -11.13 -15.24
C GLU A 208 9.10 -11.87 -14.58
N ASP A 209 8.81 -12.62 -13.51
CA ASP A 209 9.80 -13.43 -12.80
C ASP A 209 9.12 -14.63 -12.13
N ASP A 210 9.73 -15.82 -12.24
CA ASP A 210 9.35 -17.06 -11.54
C ASP A 210 7.82 -17.29 -11.38
N GLY A 211 7.06 -17.11 -12.47
CA GLY A 211 5.61 -17.35 -12.49
C GLY A 211 4.73 -16.20 -11.97
N THR A 212 5.36 -15.06 -11.65
CA THR A 212 4.71 -13.79 -11.33
C THR A 212 4.79 -12.85 -12.52
N SER A 213 3.66 -12.28 -12.93
CA SER A 213 3.59 -11.19 -13.91
C SER A 213 3.11 -9.92 -13.22
N SER A 214 3.93 -8.87 -13.20
CA SER A 214 3.59 -7.55 -12.68
C SER A 214 3.63 -6.52 -13.80
N VAL A 215 2.55 -5.78 -13.98
CA VAL A 215 2.42 -4.78 -15.04
C VAL A 215 1.92 -3.48 -14.45
N SER A 216 2.63 -2.40 -14.74
CA SER A 216 2.23 -1.04 -14.43
C SER A 216 1.50 -0.45 -15.63
N TYR A 217 0.38 0.22 -15.41
CA TYR A 217 -0.51 0.76 -16.41
C TYR A 217 -0.81 2.24 -16.16
N TRP A 218 -1.23 2.90 -17.23
CA TRP A 218 -1.95 4.15 -17.19
C TRP A 218 -3.43 3.91 -17.50
N SER A 219 -4.31 4.35 -16.61
CA SER A 219 -5.76 4.29 -16.71
C SER A 219 -6.33 5.71 -16.67
N PRO A 220 -7.17 6.13 -17.63
CA PRO A 220 -7.81 7.44 -17.58
C PRO A 220 -8.90 7.55 -16.50
N LYS A 221 -9.21 6.45 -15.81
CA LYS A 221 -10.24 6.39 -14.76
C LYS A 221 -9.68 6.58 -13.34
N LEU A 222 -8.36 6.60 -13.20
CA LEU A 222 -7.66 6.81 -11.94
C LEU A 222 -6.96 8.16 -11.97
N HIS A 223 -6.95 8.84 -10.83
CA HIS A 223 -6.51 10.21 -10.69
C HIS A 223 -5.13 10.32 -10.04
N SER A 224 -4.82 9.45 -9.08
CA SER A 224 -3.49 9.38 -8.47
C SER A 224 -2.50 8.84 -9.50
N SER A 225 -1.27 9.33 -9.55
CA SER A 225 -0.26 8.77 -10.46
C SER A 225 1.16 8.97 -9.93
N VAL A 226 2.08 8.13 -10.40
CA VAL A 226 3.51 8.23 -10.14
C VAL A 226 4.29 8.19 -11.44
N LYS A 227 5.47 8.81 -11.42
CA LYS A 227 6.46 8.61 -12.47
C LYS A 227 7.09 7.23 -12.32
N VAL A 228 7.00 6.44 -13.38
CA VAL A 228 7.75 5.18 -13.58
C VAL A 228 8.79 5.41 -14.67
N GLY A 229 9.59 4.38 -15.00
CA GLY A 229 10.76 4.48 -15.88
C GLY A 229 10.60 5.41 -17.10
N LYS A 230 11.69 6.06 -17.52
CA LYS A 230 11.70 7.05 -18.61
C LYS A 230 10.69 8.22 -18.45
N GLY A 231 10.23 8.49 -17.22
CA GLY A 231 9.38 9.64 -16.89
C GLY A 231 7.90 9.50 -17.30
N LYS A 232 7.45 8.27 -17.60
CA LYS A 232 6.03 8.00 -17.91
C LYS A 232 5.20 7.95 -16.63
N ASP A 233 3.92 8.30 -16.73
CA ASP A 233 2.98 8.16 -15.61
C ASP A 233 2.36 6.77 -15.57
N ALA A 234 2.30 6.19 -14.38
CA ALA A 234 1.52 5.00 -14.06
C ALA A 234 0.59 5.28 -12.87
N ASN A 235 -0.59 4.68 -12.90
CA ASN A 235 -1.59 4.85 -11.84
C ASN A 235 -2.33 3.56 -11.49
N LEU A 236 -1.96 2.44 -12.10
CA LEU A 236 -2.46 1.13 -11.74
C LEU A 236 -1.32 0.13 -11.86
N GLN A 237 -1.13 -0.72 -10.87
CA GLN A 237 -0.23 -1.87 -10.98
C GLN A 237 -0.98 -3.14 -10.65
N LEU A 238 -0.85 -4.14 -11.54
CA LEU A 238 -1.46 -5.45 -11.36
C LEU A 238 -0.36 -6.50 -11.35
N ALA A 239 -0.32 -7.29 -10.28
CA ALA A 239 0.54 -8.46 -10.16
C ALA A 239 -0.32 -9.71 -10.06
N ILE A 240 0.01 -10.73 -10.84
CA ILE A 240 -0.65 -12.03 -10.78
C ILE A 240 0.40 -13.13 -10.67
N HIS A 241 0.21 -14.05 -9.73
CA HIS A 241 1.09 -15.20 -9.54
C HIS A 241 0.29 -16.45 -9.23
N GLN A 242 0.82 -17.61 -9.60
CA GLN A 242 0.24 -18.89 -9.23
C GLN A 242 0.96 -19.44 -7.99
N GLN A 243 0.20 -19.79 -6.96
CA GLN A 243 0.76 -20.45 -5.79
C GLN A 243 1.04 -21.94 -6.12
N THR A 244 2.26 -22.40 -5.84
CA THR A 244 2.73 -23.75 -6.23
C THR A 244 1.92 -24.88 -5.60
N ASP A 245 1.48 -24.71 -4.35
CA ASP A 245 0.85 -25.77 -3.56
C ASP A 245 -0.65 -25.92 -3.85
N SER A 246 -1.39 -24.80 -3.88
CA SER A 246 -2.84 -24.77 -4.11
C SER A 246 -3.22 -24.74 -5.60
N LYS A 247 -2.29 -24.32 -6.47
CA LYS A 247 -2.53 -23.93 -7.87
C LYS A 247 -3.49 -22.75 -8.05
N ASP A 248 -3.88 -22.09 -6.96
CA ASP A 248 -4.69 -20.89 -7.01
C ASP A 248 -3.88 -19.73 -7.59
N TRP A 249 -4.58 -18.85 -8.30
CA TRP A 249 -4.02 -17.61 -8.79
C TRP A 249 -4.28 -16.53 -7.75
N PHE A 250 -3.26 -15.76 -7.41
CA PHE A 250 -3.38 -14.59 -6.55
C PHE A 250 -3.19 -13.34 -7.38
N LEU A 251 -4.12 -12.42 -7.22
CA LEU A 251 -4.06 -11.09 -7.82
C LEU A 251 -3.71 -10.09 -6.71
N THR A 252 -2.84 -9.15 -7.04
CA THR A 252 -2.65 -7.93 -6.28
C THR A 252 -2.87 -6.76 -7.24
N ALA A 253 -3.70 -5.81 -6.85
CA ALA A 253 -3.99 -4.61 -7.61
C ALA A 253 -3.72 -3.38 -6.74
N GLY A 254 -2.94 -2.43 -7.23
CA GLY A 254 -2.57 -1.21 -6.49
C GLY A 254 -2.76 0.07 -7.29
N SER A 255 -3.13 1.15 -6.61
CA SER A 255 -3.22 2.51 -7.13
C SER A 255 -2.46 3.49 -6.21
N PRO A 256 -1.54 4.32 -6.74
CA PRO A 256 -1.04 4.28 -8.11
C PRO A 256 -0.13 3.07 -8.40
N LEU A 257 0.50 2.50 -7.38
CA LEU A 257 1.31 1.27 -7.44
C LEU A 257 1.00 0.36 -6.25
N ILE A 258 1.41 -0.90 -6.34
CA ILE A 258 1.43 -1.81 -5.20
C ILE A 258 2.55 -1.34 -4.27
N THR A 259 2.17 -0.76 -3.15
CA THR A 259 3.11 -0.45 -2.06
C THR A 259 3.21 -1.66 -1.16
N GLY A 260 4.43 -2.12 -0.87
CA GLY A 260 4.71 -3.43 -0.27
C GLY A 260 3.85 -3.79 0.96
N ASP A 261 3.57 -5.08 1.08
CA ASP A 261 3.00 -5.71 2.28
C ASP A 261 4.04 -5.58 3.42
N TYR A 262 3.95 -4.53 4.25
CA TYR A 262 4.70 -4.49 5.52
C TYR A 262 3.93 -5.30 6.56
N SER A 263 3.85 -6.62 6.37
CA SER A 263 3.67 -7.51 7.52
C SER A 263 5.03 -7.65 8.19
N LEU A 264 5.48 -6.62 8.91
CA LEU A 264 6.66 -6.68 9.77
C LEU A 264 6.32 -7.39 11.10
N THR A 265 5.69 -8.56 11.01
CA THR A 265 5.44 -9.45 12.16
C THR A 265 6.51 -10.54 12.30
N GLY A 266 7.65 -10.40 11.62
CA GLY A 266 8.79 -11.30 11.75
C GLY A 266 10.04 -10.57 12.23
N PRO A 267 10.85 -11.18 13.12
CA PRO A 267 12.16 -10.62 13.47
C PRO A 267 13.07 -10.58 12.24
N LEU A 268 13.77 -9.46 12.08
CA LEU A 268 14.86 -9.26 11.10
C LEU A 268 15.99 -10.30 11.28
#